data_AF-A0A7S0XKV6-F1
#
_entry.id   AF-A0A7S0XKV6-F1
#
_cell.length_a   1.000
_cell.length_b   1.000
_cell.length_c   1.000
_cell.angle_alpha   90.00
_cell.angle_beta   90.00
_cell.angle_gamma   90.00
#
_symmetry.space_group_name_H-M   'P 1'
#
loop_
_entity.id
_entity.type
_entity.pdbx_description
1 polymer ?
#
loop_
_entity_poly.entity_id
_entity_poly.type
_entity_poly.pdbx_seq_one_letter_code
_entity_poly.pdbx_strand_id
1 'polypeptide(L)'
;VDADRALNPDNDDDEVGGDDVPSSCASSCLCAPCAPLMGFNTRLRRVFGWQLLAFVFSADFFVKGAAKHLIASSFLPYAQKYLKFSAQAFQRFDVLVSFPWMLKPFLGVLTDTTPVFGYKKRAYLTFVSLCGTIAIFMIGSMTFHPEDGMKFAVLVTLVNTLIAFSDVLTGARLFEAMSLNQTSGGDLLTYSWMLTTIGAIVGTALSYIGLETGQYRMIYWFAFPCALQLVFTSAFGLLPEKKVPSDYSAHAMAKKHWNKFLLAFIITICSLGVIAIQLVSGIVDDFVTCFLCCVSIAAVLCCAIYWCLEKKVAL
;
A
#
# COMPACT_ATOMS: atom_id res chain seq x y z
N VAL A 1 -45.88 39.32 -16.60
CA VAL A 1 -47.03 39.76 -17.40
C VAL A 1 -47.38 41.16 -16.93
N ASP A 2 -47.01 42.26 -17.55
CA ASP A 2 -46.09 42.65 -18.62
C ASP A 2 -46.02 44.19 -18.48
N ALA A 3 -44.83 44.79 -18.60
CA ALA A 3 -44.43 45.71 -19.68
C ALA A 3 -45.17 47.07 -19.65
N ASP A 4 -44.57 48.24 -19.92
CA ASP A 4 -43.48 48.52 -20.85
C ASP A 4 -43.03 50.00 -20.70
N ARG A 5 -41.74 50.28 -21.02
CA ARG A 5 -41.18 51.46 -21.75
C ARG A 5 -41.47 52.92 -21.32
N ALA A 6 -40.62 53.95 -21.55
CA ALA A 6 -39.28 54.16 -22.12
C ALA A 6 -38.94 55.68 -22.07
N LEU A 7 -37.73 56.06 -22.52
CA LEU A 7 -37.24 57.38 -23.02
C LEU A 7 -36.63 58.34 -21.96
N ASN A 8 -35.47 59.00 -22.11
CA ASN A 8 -34.49 59.23 -23.20
C ASN A 8 -33.17 59.86 -22.59
N PRO A 9 -32.19 60.46 -23.32
CA PRO A 9 -30.75 60.09 -23.32
C PRO A 9 -29.79 61.29 -23.05
N ASP A 10 -28.53 61.17 -23.49
CA ASP A 10 -27.53 62.22 -23.85
C ASP A 10 -26.38 62.54 -22.87
N ASN A 11 -25.18 62.04 -23.22
CA ASN A 11 -23.94 62.78 -23.56
C ASN A 11 -22.65 62.01 -23.20
N ASP A 12 -21.99 61.40 -24.20
CA ASP A 12 -20.71 61.81 -24.83
C ASP A 12 -19.77 62.68 -23.96
N ASP A 13 -18.43 62.55 -23.87
CA ASP A 13 -17.36 61.86 -24.62
C ASP A 13 -16.05 61.94 -23.77
N ASP A 14 -14.96 61.32 -24.27
CA ASP A 14 -13.52 61.61 -24.03
C ASP A 14 -12.64 60.61 -23.22
N GLU A 15 -12.15 59.61 -23.95
CA GLU A 15 -10.75 59.20 -24.18
C GLU A 15 -9.62 59.27 -23.10
N VAL A 16 -9.03 58.08 -22.88
CA VAL A 16 -7.58 57.71 -22.97
C VAL A 16 -6.58 58.05 -21.84
N GLY A 17 -5.91 56.98 -21.37
CA GLY A 17 -4.63 56.96 -20.63
C GLY A 17 -4.81 56.53 -19.18
N GLY A 18 -4.26 55.45 -18.63
CA GLY A 18 -3.00 54.74 -18.85
C GLY A 18 -2.52 54.34 -17.44
N ASP A 19 -2.22 53.06 -17.22
CA ASP A 19 -1.39 52.46 -16.16
C ASP A 19 -1.73 52.81 -14.69
N ASP A 20 -2.21 51.90 -13.83
CA ASP A 20 -1.36 50.97 -13.10
C ASP A 20 -2.19 49.82 -12.47
N VAL A 21 -2.02 48.59 -12.98
CA VAL A 21 -2.46 47.38 -12.27
C VAL A 21 -1.36 47.03 -11.25
N PRO A 22 -1.62 46.99 -9.92
CA PRO A 22 -0.59 46.65 -8.97
C PRO A 22 -0.15 45.19 -9.15
N SER A 23 1.10 45.03 -9.56
CA SER A 23 1.84 43.80 -9.86
C SER A 23 2.07 42.86 -8.64
N SER A 24 1.31 43.02 -7.56
CA SER A 24 1.50 42.27 -6.32
C SER A 24 0.80 40.89 -6.27
N CYS A 25 -0.08 40.56 -7.21
CA CYS A 25 -0.81 39.28 -7.19
C CYS A 25 -0.04 38.08 -7.78
N ALA A 26 1.04 38.32 -8.53
CA ALA A 26 1.77 37.23 -9.19
C ALA A 26 2.70 36.44 -8.25
N SER A 27 3.12 37.02 -7.13
CA SER A 27 4.03 36.35 -6.17
C SER A 27 3.30 35.41 -5.19
N SER A 28 1.97 35.52 -5.08
CA SER A 28 1.16 34.74 -4.13
C SER A 28 0.68 33.39 -4.68
N CYS A 29 0.78 33.15 -5.99
CA CYS A 29 0.26 31.94 -6.63
C CYS A 29 1.17 30.70 -6.47
N LEU A 30 2.45 30.88 -6.16
CA LEU A 30 3.36 29.74 -5.94
C LEU A 30 3.18 29.06 -4.57
N CYS A 31 2.61 29.76 -3.59
CA CYS A 31 2.26 29.20 -2.27
C CYS A 31 0.82 28.62 -2.20
N ALA A 32 0.02 28.79 -3.26
CA ALA A 32 -1.40 28.41 -3.29
C ALA A 32 -1.69 26.89 -3.19
N PRO A 33 -0.83 25.95 -3.68
CA PRO A 33 -1.11 24.52 -3.56
C PRO A 33 -0.92 23.97 -2.13
N CYS A 34 -0.05 24.61 -1.34
CA CYS A 34 0.40 24.08 -0.05
C CYS A 34 -0.54 24.46 1.11
N ALA A 35 -1.21 25.62 1.06
CA ALA A 35 -2.10 26.06 2.14
C ALA A 35 -3.30 25.11 2.37
N PRO A 36 -3.99 24.60 1.33
CA PRO A 36 -5.05 23.59 1.50
C PRO A 36 -4.53 22.26 2.06
N LEU A 37 -3.35 21.81 1.61
CA LEU A 37 -2.70 20.58 2.11
C LEU A 37 -2.31 20.69 3.58
N MET A 38 -1.80 21.85 4.01
CA MET A 38 -1.43 22.08 5.39
C MET A 38 -2.66 22.14 6.30
N GLY A 39 -3.76 22.72 5.83
CA GLY A 39 -5.06 22.68 6.51
C GLY A 39 -5.64 21.26 6.62
N PHE A 40 -5.54 20.48 5.55
CA PHE A 40 -5.94 19.07 5.50
C PHE A 40 -5.17 18.22 6.53
N ASN A 41 -3.84 18.32 6.55
CA ASN A 41 -2.99 17.58 7.48
C ASN A 41 -3.25 18.00 8.94
N THR A 42 -3.49 19.30 9.18
CA THR A 42 -3.82 19.80 10.52
C THR A 42 -5.15 19.26 11.02
N ARG A 43 -6.17 19.17 10.15
CA ARG A 43 -7.46 18.56 10.48
C ARG A 43 -7.31 17.09 10.84
N LEU A 44 -6.62 16.31 10.01
CA LEU A 44 -6.37 14.89 10.28
C LEU A 44 -5.61 14.67 11.58
N ARG A 45 -4.58 15.49 11.84
CA ARG A 45 -3.80 15.44 13.08
C ARG A 45 -4.66 15.69 14.32
N ARG A 46 -5.66 16.58 14.22
CA ARG A 46 -6.60 16.88 15.32
C ARG A 46 -7.58 15.73 15.57
N VAL A 47 -8.08 15.07 14.52
CA VAL A 47 -9.10 14.01 14.63
C VAL A 47 -8.49 12.66 15.03
N PHE A 48 -7.41 12.26 14.37
CA PHE A 48 -6.85 10.91 14.49
C PHE A 48 -5.58 10.84 15.35
N GLY A 49 -4.99 11.99 15.67
CA GLY A 49 -3.77 12.08 16.46
C GLY A 49 -2.50 11.94 15.63
N TRP A 50 -1.46 12.67 16.03
CA TRP A 50 -0.19 12.73 15.29
C TRP A 50 0.53 11.39 15.19
N GLN A 51 0.37 10.51 16.19
CA GLN A 51 1.04 9.20 16.24
C GLN A 51 0.58 8.29 15.10
N LEU A 52 -0.73 8.22 14.85
CA LEU A 52 -1.27 7.42 13.75
C LEU A 52 -0.83 7.98 12.40
N LEU A 53 -0.90 9.31 12.21
CA LEU A 53 -0.46 9.93 10.96
C LEU A 53 1.03 9.69 10.70
N ALA A 54 1.88 9.82 11.72
CA ALA A 54 3.31 9.56 11.59
C ALA A 54 3.58 8.09 11.27
N PHE A 55 2.84 7.16 11.86
CA PHE A 55 2.94 5.74 11.55
C PHE A 55 2.54 5.43 10.10
N VAL A 56 1.40 5.98 9.65
CA VAL A 56 0.89 5.86 8.28
C VAL A 56 1.87 6.46 7.28
N PHE A 57 2.42 7.65 7.56
CA PHE A 57 3.52 8.22 6.79
C PHE A 57 4.69 7.23 6.68
N SER A 58 5.12 6.69 7.82
CA SER A 58 6.23 5.76 7.88
C SER A 58 6.00 4.49 7.03
N ALA A 59 4.81 3.88 7.11
CA ALA A 59 4.50 2.64 6.42
C ALA A 59 4.15 2.85 4.94
N ASP A 60 3.30 3.83 4.64
CA ASP A 60 2.78 4.04 3.29
C ASP A 60 3.77 4.79 2.40
N PHE A 61 4.45 5.81 2.90
CA PHE A 61 5.43 6.55 2.11
C PHE A 61 6.71 5.73 1.92
N PHE A 62 7.37 5.29 2.99
CA PHE A 62 8.69 4.65 2.88
C PHE A 62 8.62 3.20 2.42
N VAL A 63 7.70 2.39 2.93
CA VAL A 63 7.70 0.95 2.63
C VAL A 63 6.83 0.65 1.43
N LYS A 64 5.53 0.98 1.49
CA LYS A 64 4.57 0.67 0.42
C LYS A 64 4.81 1.49 -0.85
N GLY A 65 5.16 2.77 -0.70
CA GLY A 65 5.50 3.68 -1.79
C GLY A 65 6.93 3.47 -2.25
N ALA A 66 7.90 4.04 -1.53
CA ALA A 66 9.28 4.17 -1.97
C ALA A 66 10.00 2.82 -2.10
N ALA A 67 10.12 2.03 -1.03
CA ALA A 67 10.88 0.78 -1.04
C ALA A 67 10.30 -0.24 -2.03
N LYS A 68 8.97 -0.38 -2.09
CA LYS A 68 8.32 -1.26 -3.06
C LYS A 68 8.68 -0.90 -4.49
N HIS A 69 8.59 0.38 -4.87
CA HIS A 69 8.88 0.80 -6.25
C HIS A 69 10.37 0.80 -6.57
N LEU A 70 11.24 1.13 -5.60
CA LEU A 70 12.68 0.95 -5.72
C LEU A 70 13.02 -0.50 -6.10
N ILE A 71 12.51 -1.44 -5.30
CA ILE A 71 12.83 -2.86 -5.45
C ILE A 71 12.20 -3.41 -6.73
N ALA A 72 10.93 -3.12 -6.99
CA ALA A 72 10.20 -3.61 -8.18
C ALA A 72 10.88 -3.20 -9.49
N SER A 73 11.30 -1.95 -9.63
CA SER A 73 11.99 -1.46 -10.85
C SER A 73 13.34 -2.14 -11.09
N SER A 74 14.02 -2.56 -10.02
CA SER A 74 15.32 -3.24 -10.10
C SER A 74 15.22 -4.75 -10.27
N PHE A 75 14.06 -5.34 -10.01
CA PHE A 75 13.91 -6.76 -9.77
C PHE A 75 14.15 -7.61 -11.04
N LEU A 76 13.48 -7.26 -12.13
CA LEU A 76 13.65 -7.88 -13.44
C LEU A 76 15.09 -7.74 -13.99
N PRO A 77 15.67 -6.53 -14.09
CA PRO A 77 17.01 -6.38 -14.64
C PRO A 77 18.08 -7.05 -13.77
N TYR A 78 17.87 -7.11 -12.45
CA TYR A 78 18.73 -7.87 -11.55
C TYR A 78 18.71 -9.37 -11.85
N ALA A 79 17.51 -9.96 -11.92
CA ALA A 79 17.35 -11.38 -12.18
C ALA A 79 17.90 -11.79 -13.56
N GLN A 80 17.68 -10.97 -14.59
CA GLN A 80 18.21 -11.24 -15.93
C GLN A 80 19.73 -11.10 -16.01
N LYS A 81 20.31 -10.06 -15.38
CA LYS A 81 21.75 -9.79 -15.46
C LYS A 81 22.59 -10.79 -14.67
N TYR A 82 22.18 -11.08 -13.42
CA TYR A 82 22.96 -11.89 -12.48
C TYR A 82 22.55 -13.36 -12.44
N LEU A 83 21.26 -13.67 -12.49
CA LEU A 83 20.76 -15.06 -12.43
C LEU A 83 20.56 -15.67 -13.82
N LYS A 84 20.69 -14.88 -14.89
CA LYS A 84 20.52 -15.30 -16.30
C LYS A 84 19.17 -15.95 -16.57
N PHE A 85 18.12 -15.52 -15.86
CA PHE A 85 16.77 -16.01 -16.08
C PHE A 85 16.25 -15.61 -17.48
N SER A 86 15.60 -16.54 -18.16
CA SER A 86 14.76 -16.22 -19.31
C SER A 86 13.54 -15.41 -18.85
N ALA A 87 12.90 -14.66 -19.76
CA ALA A 87 11.70 -13.90 -19.43
C ALA A 87 10.59 -14.81 -18.86
N GLN A 88 10.42 -16.01 -19.42
CA GLN A 88 9.46 -16.99 -18.93
C GLN A 88 9.82 -17.54 -17.54
N ALA A 89 11.09 -17.81 -17.28
CA ALA A 89 11.54 -18.25 -15.96
C ALA A 89 11.35 -17.15 -14.90
N PHE A 90 11.62 -15.89 -15.26
CA PHE A 90 11.37 -14.75 -14.40
C PHE A 90 9.88 -14.59 -14.08
N GLN A 91 8.98 -14.77 -15.04
CA GLN A 91 7.54 -14.69 -14.77
C GLN A 91 7.09 -15.73 -13.73
N ARG A 92 7.54 -16.98 -13.83
CA ARG A 92 7.25 -18.01 -12.82
C ARG A 92 7.83 -17.64 -11.46
N PHE A 93 9.05 -17.10 -11.45
CA PHE A 93 9.71 -16.63 -10.26
C PHE A 93 8.98 -15.46 -9.59
N ASP A 94 8.51 -14.47 -10.36
CA ASP A 94 7.76 -13.31 -9.89
C ASP A 94 6.44 -13.72 -9.22
N VAL A 95 5.75 -14.70 -9.81
CA VAL A 95 4.54 -15.32 -9.23
C VAL A 95 4.86 -15.99 -7.88
N LEU A 96 5.97 -16.73 -7.80
CA LEU A 96 6.39 -17.39 -6.56
C LEU A 96 6.73 -16.39 -5.45
N VAL A 97 7.51 -15.35 -5.74
CA VAL A 97 7.89 -14.36 -4.72
C VAL A 97 6.75 -13.43 -4.32
N SER A 98 5.71 -13.32 -5.16
CA SER A 98 4.48 -12.57 -4.88
C SER A 98 3.50 -13.32 -3.98
N PHE A 99 3.80 -14.57 -3.61
CA PHE A 99 2.97 -15.40 -2.73
C PHE A 99 2.50 -14.70 -1.43
N PRO A 100 3.32 -13.91 -0.71
CA PRO A 100 2.89 -13.25 0.52
C PRO A 100 1.71 -12.28 0.33
N TRP A 101 1.52 -11.73 -0.87
CA TRP A 101 0.39 -10.85 -1.18
C TRP A 101 -0.96 -11.57 -1.19
N MET A 102 -0.95 -12.89 -1.41
CA MET A 102 -2.17 -13.70 -1.41
C MET A 102 -2.60 -14.12 0.00
N LEU A 103 -1.65 -14.16 0.94
CA LEU A 103 -1.92 -14.49 2.34
C LEU A 103 -2.48 -13.33 3.15
N LYS A 104 -2.66 -12.15 2.54
CA LYS A 104 -3.15 -10.94 3.21
C LYS A 104 -4.44 -11.13 4.00
N PRO A 105 -5.52 -11.75 3.45
CA PRO A 105 -6.76 -11.94 4.19
C PRO A 105 -6.55 -12.85 5.40
N PHE A 106 -5.79 -13.94 5.21
CA PHE A 106 -5.43 -14.86 6.28
C PHE A 106 -4.65 -14.17 7.41
N LEU A 107 -3.73 -13.27 7.08
CA LEU A 107 -2.95 -12.53 8.07
C LEU A 107 -3.76 -11.50 8.84
N GLY A 108 -4.69 -10.81 8.18
CA GLY A 108 -5.63 -9.94 8.87
C GLY A 108 -6.36 -10.70 9.99
N VAL A 109 -6.86 -11.89 9.63
CA VAL A 109 -7.53 -12.80 10.56
C VAL A 109 -6.59 -13.34 11.66
N LEU A 110 -5.38 -13.75 11.30
CA LEU A 110 -4.39 -14.28 12.24
C LEU A 110 -4.01 -13.24 13.30
N THR A 111 -3.68 -12.02 12.87
CA THR A 111 -3.29 -10.94 13.79
C THR A 111 -4.44 -10.46 14.66
N ASP A 112 -5.68 -10.57 14.20
CA ASP A 112 -6.86 -10.24 15.02
C ASP A 112 -7.16 -11.31 16.07
N THR A 113 -6.85 -12.58 15.82
CA THR A 113 -7.13 -13.69 16.75
C THR A 113 -6.01 -13.97 17.73
N THR A 114 -4.76 -13.85 17.31
CA THR A 114 -3.60 -14.27 18.11
C THR A 114 -2.80 -13.05 18.56
N PRO A 115 -3.11 -12.45 19.72
CA PRO A 115 -2.28 -11.37 20.26
C PRO A 115 -0.94 -11.93 20.73
N VAL A 116 0.15 -11.26 20.34
CA VAL A 116 1.52 -11.63 20.73
C VAL A 116 2.08 -10.52 21.61
N PHE A 117 2.65 -10.88 22.76
CA PHE A 117 3.09 -9.94 23.81
C PHE A 117 1.99 -8.94 24.27
N GLY A 118 0.72 -9.34 24.19
CA GLY A 118 -0.42 -8.49 24.55
C GLY A 118 -0.80 -7.42 23.50
N TYR A 119 -0.16 -7.44 22.33
CA TYR A 119 -0.47 -6.57 21.18
C TYR A 119 -0.99 -7.40 20.00
N LYS A 120 -2.00 -6.91 19.28
CA LYS A 120 -2.56 -7.65 18.13
C LYS A 120 -1.71 -7.46 16.87
N LYS A 121 -1.16 -6.27 16.64
CA LYS A 121 -0.47 -5.97 15.35
C LYS A 121 0.98 -5.52 15.52
N ARG A 122 1.33 -4.84 16.62
CA ARG A 122 2.68 -4.29 16.82
C ARG A 122 3.80 -5.34 16.78
N ALA A 123 3.61 -6.48 17.45
CA ALA A 123 4.62 -7.54 17.51
C ALA A 123 4.86 -8.19 16.14
N TYR A 124 3.78 -8.49 15.41
CA TYR A 124 3.86 -9.02 14.05
C TYR A 124 4.55 -8.06 13.09
N LEU A 125 4.19 -6.78 13.14
CA LEU A 125 4.80 -5.77 12.28
C LEU A 125 6.31 -5.66 12.57
N THR A 126 6.70 -5.59 13.84
CA THR A 126 8.12 -5.50 14.23
C THR A 126 8.91 -6.71 13.73
N PHE A 127 8.38 -7.92 13.90
CA PHE A 127 9.02 -9.15 13.45
C PHE A 127 9.20 -9.18 11.93
N VAL A 128 8.14 -8.89 11.19
CA VAL A 128 8.16 -8.92 9.72
C VAL A 128 9.03 -7.81 9.15
N SER A 129 9.03 -6.63 9.75
CA SER A 129 9.95 -5.54 9.40
C SER A 129 11.40 -5.89 9.67
N LEU A 130 11.71 -6.58 10.76
CA LEU A 130 13.08 -7.03 11.05
C LEU A 130 13.54 -8.05 10.00
N CYS A 131 12.74 -9.08 9.74
CA CYS A 131 13.05 -10.11 8.75
C CYS A 131 13.25 -9.54 7.35
N GLY A 132 12.36 -8.64 6.91
CA GLY A 132 12.48 -8.00 5.60
C GLY A 132 13.67 -7.03 5.51
N THR A 133 13.97 -6.30 6.58
CA THR A 133 15.14 -5.40 6.62
C THR A 133 16.45 -6.18 6.52
N ILE A 134 16.55 -7.31 7.24
CA ILE A 134 17.69 -8.23 7.14
C ILE A 134 17.79 -8.79 5.72
N ALA A 135 16.68 -9.17 5.10
CA ALA A 135 16.68 -9.67 3.74
C ALA A 135 17.16 -8.61 2.73
N ILE A 136 16.71 -7.35 2.83
CA ILE A 136 17.19 -6.25 1.99
C ILE A 136 18.70 -6.04 2.18
N PHE A 137 19.18 -6.06 3.42
CA PHE A 137 20.60 -5.92 3.72
C PHE A 137 21.44 -7.06 3.11
N MET A 138 20.97 -8.30 3.22
CA MET A 138 21.62 -9.46 2.62
C MET A 138 21.67 -9.35 1.11
N ILE A 139 20.58 -8.94 0.45
CA ILE A 139 20.56 -8.75 -1.01
C ILE A 139 21.51 -7.63 -1.44
N GLY A 140 21.59 -6.54 -0.68
CA GLY A 140 22.49 -5.41 -0.96
C GLY A 140 23.98 -5.74 -0.77
N SER A 141 24.29 -6.67 0.14
CA SER A 141 25.67 -7.03 0.51
C SER A 141 26.23 -8.22 -0.25
N MET A 142 25.38 -9.18 -0.64
CA MET A 142 25.80 -10.43 -1.27
C MET A 142 25.90 -10.32 -2.80
N THR A 143 26.77 -11.14 -3.38
CA THR A 143 26.91 -11.31 -4.82
C THR A 143 26.24 -12.62 -5.22
N PHE A 144 25.15 -12.56 -5.98
CA PHE A 144 24.44 -13.78 -6.40
C PHE A 144 25.03 -14.30 -7.69
N HIS A 145 25.21 -15.61 -7.76
CA HIS A 145 25.58 -16.33 -8.98
C HIS A 145 24.38 -17.11 -9.50
N PRO A 146 24.38 -17.60 -10.76
CA PRO A 146 23.26 -18.34 -11.32
C PRO A 146 22.82 -19.55 -10.48
N GLU A 147 23.73 -20.20 -9.75
CA GLU A 147 23.42 -21.29 -8.82
C GLU A 147 22.65 -20.86 -7.56
N ASP A 148 22.65 -19.57 -7.19
CA ASP A 148 22.03 -19.07 -5.95
C ASP A 148 20.57 -18.64 -6.12
N GLY A 149 19.92 -19.02 -7.22
CA GLY A 149 18.54 -18.63 -7.53
C GLY A 149 17.55 -18.90 -6.40
N MET A 150 17.70 -20.01 -5.67
CA MET A 150 16.85 -20.33 -4.52
C MET A 150 17.08 -19.40 -3.32
N LYS A 151 18.33 -19.04 -3.02
CA LYS A 151 18.64 -18.10 -1.93
C LYS A 151 18.06 -16.72 -2.25
N PHE A 152 18.21 -16.28 -3.49
CA PHE A 152 17.63 -15.03 -3.95
C PHE A 152 16.09 -15.06 -3.84
N ALA A 153 15.44 -16.16 -4.24
CA ALA A 153 13.99 -16.35 -4.11
C ALA A 153 13.50 -16.22 -2.68
N VAL A 154 14.18 -16.85 -1.72
CA VAL A 154 13.82 -16.78 -0.30
C VAL A 154 13.94 -15.35 0.22
N LEU A 155 15.07 -14.68 -0.06
CA LEU A 155 15.29 -13.30 0.39
C LEU A 155 14.25 -12.34 -0.19
N VAL A 156 13.97 -12.44 -1.47
CA VAL A 156 12.96 -11.60 -2.14
C VAL A 156 11.56 -11.90 -1.62
N THR A 157 11.23 -13.16 -1.35
CA THR A 157 9.96 -13.53 -0.71
C THR A 157 9.84 -12.91 0.68
N LEU A 158 10.94 -12.83 1.46
CA LEU A 158 10.96 -12.13 2.75
C LEU A 158 10.74 -10.62 2.60
N VAL A 159 11.31 -9.99 1.56
CA VAL A 159 11.04 -8.58 1.24
C VAL A 159 9.57 -8.37 0.87
N ASN A 160 9.01 -9.23 0.02
CA ASN A 160 7.59 -9.18 -0.35
C ASN A 160 6.68 -9.41 0.87
N THR A 161 7.08 -10.29 1.78
CA THR A 161 6.41 -10.52 3.06
C THR A 161 6.37 -9.24 3.89
N LEU A 162 7.49 -8.52 3.99
CA LEU A 162 7.54 -7.21 4.64
C LEU A 162 6.53 -6.24 4.06
N ILE A 163 6.56 -6.02 2.74
CA ILE A 163 5.71 -5.03 2.09
C ILE A 163 4.23 -5.44 2.20
N ALA A 164 3.90 -6.70 1.93
CA ALA A 164 2.53 -7.20 1.95
C ALA A 164 1.91 -7.16 3.34
N PHE A 165 2.65 -7.56 4.37
CA PHE A 165 2.12 -7.63 5.73
C PHE A 165 2.06 -6.23 6.36
N SER A 166 3.05 -5.36 6.08
CA SER A 166 3.00 -3.96 6.50
C SER A 166 1.77 -3.25 5.94
N ASP A 167 1.44 -3.49 4.66
CA ASP A 167 0.25 -2.93 4.02
C ASP A 167 -1.05 -3.42 4.69
N VAL A 168 -1.16 -4.72 5.01
CA VAL A 168 -2.35 -5.27 5.70
C VAL A 168 -2.49 -4.70 7.10
N LEU A 169 -1.42 -4.64 7.89
CA LEU A 169 -1.49 -4.19 9.27
C LEU A 169 -1.73 -2.68 9.36
N THR A 170 -1.13 -1.89 8.46
CA THR A 170 -1.37 -0.46 8.35
C THR A 170 -2.80 -0.19 7.87
N GLY A 171 -3.26 -0.92 6.85
CA GLY A 171 -4.64 -0.86 6.37
C GLY A 171 -5.65 -1.19 7.46
N ALA A 172 -5.44 -2.28 8.21
CA ALA A 172 -6.34 -2.66 9.31
C ALA A 172 -6.41 -1.57 10.40
N ARG A 173 -5.31 -0.87 10.67
CA ARG A 173 -5.25 0.25 11.62
C ARG A 173 -5.94 1.49 11.08
N LEU A 174 -5.78 1.79 9.80
CA LEU A 174 -6.53 2.84 9.10
C LEU A 174 -8.03 2.55 9.18
N PHE A 175 -8.49 1.33 8.85
CA PHE A 175 -9.89 0.94 8.92
C PHE A 175 -10.45 1.01 10.35
N GLU A 176 -9.68 0.62 11.36
CA GLU A 176 -10.07 0.78 12.77
C GLU A 176 -10.27 2.25 13.11
N ALA A 177 -9.32 3.12 12.75
CA ALA A 177 -9.45 4.56 12.97
C ALA A 177 -10.64 5.18 12.22
N MET A 178 -10.86 4.80 10.96
CA MET A 178 -12.02 5.25 10.16
C MET A 178 -13.35 4.78 10.78
N SER A 179 -13.39 3.58 11.38
CA SER A 179 -14.59 3.08 12.04
C SER A 179 -14.98 3.87 13.29
N LEU A 180 -13.99 4.47 13.97
CA LEU A 180 -14.22 5.33 15.13
C LEU A 180 -14.70 6.73 14.75
N ASN A 181 -14.28 7.24 13.57
CA ASN A 181 -14.63 8.57 13.07
C ASN A 181 -15.06 8.51 11.59
N GLN A 182 -16.27 8.04 11.33
CA GLN A 182 -16.78 7.81 9.96
C GLN A 182 -16.87 9.09 9.12
N THR A 183 -17.15 10.25 9.74
CA THR A 183 -17.30 11.55 9.04
C THR A 183 -16.01 12.05 8.39
N SER A 184 -14.84 11.66 8.93
CA SER A 184 -13.53 12.03 8.38
C SER A 184 -12.71 10.81 7.93
N GLY A 185 -13.34 9.64 7.84
CA GLY A 185 -12.64 8.41 7.45
C GLY A 185 -12.10 8.47 6.02
N GLY A 186 -12.88 9.02 5.08
CA GLY A 186 -12.46 9.18 3.68
C GLY A 186 -11.20 10.06 3.51
N ASP A 187 -11.03 11.08 4.37
CA ASP A 187 -9.84 11.92 4.37
C ASP A 187 -8.58 11.11 4.74
N LEU A 188 -8.69 10.21 5.73
CA LEU A 188 -7.57 9.40 6.19
C LEU A 188 -7.11 8.41 5.11
N LEU A 189 -8.05 7.82 4.36
CA LEU A 189 -7.73 6.96 3.23
C LEU A 189 -7.07 7.76 2.09
N THR A 190 -7.59 8.95 1.79
CA THR A 190 -7.00 9.86 0.81
C THR A 190 -5.56 10.22 1.18
N TYR A 191 -5.29 10.47 2.46
CA TYR A 191 -3.94 10.73 2.96
C TYR A 191 -3.00 9.53 2.74
N SER A 192 -3.43 8.31 3.07
CA SER A 192 -2.67 7.07 2.85
C SER A 192 -2.30 6.87 1.37
N TRP A 193 -3.26 7.03 0.46
CA TRP A 193 -3.02 6.91 -0.99
C TRP A 193 -2.11 8.01 -1.52
N MET A 194 -2.30 9.25 -1.07
CA MET A 194 -1.43 10.37 -1.43
C MET A 194 0.02 10.07 -1.05
N LEU A 195 0.27 9.62 0.18
CA LEU A 195 1.61 9.26 0.65
C LEU A 195 2.22 8.11 -0.14
N THR A 196 1.42 7.08 -0.44
CA THR A 196 1.86 5.95 -1.26
C THR A 196 2.29 6.42 -2.65
N THR A 197 1.51 7.30 -3.29
CA THR A 197 1.81 7.82 -4.62
C THR A 197 3.06 8.69 -4.63
N ILE A 198 3.21 9.61 -3.67
CA ILE A 198 4.42 10.44 -3.57
C ILE A 198 5.64 9.55 -3.31
N GLY A 199 5.53 8.58 -2.40
CA GLY A 199 6.59 7.61 -2.15
C GLY A 199 6.95 6.80 -3.40
N ALA A 200 5.96 6.37 -4.19
CA ALA A 200 6.18 5.65 -5.44
C ALA A 200 6.94 6.48 -6.48
N ILE A 201 6.61 7.78 -6.62
CA ILE A 201 7.33 8.71 -7.51
C ILE A 201 8.78 8.83 -7.07
N VAL A 202 9.02 9.09 -5.78
CA VAL A 202 10.37 9.21 -5.21
C VAL A 202 11.16 7.92 -5.39
N GLY A 203 10.54 6.77 -5.07
CA GLY A 203 11.18 5.47 -5.21
C GLY A 203 11.55 5.13 -6.66
N THR A 204 10.67 5.45 -7.61
CA THR A 204 10.93 5.24 -9.04
C THR A 204 12.05 6.16 -9.53
N ALA A 205 12.02 7.44 -9.17
CA ALA A 205 13.07 8.39 -9.53
C ALA A 205 14.45 7.98 -8.98
N LEU A 206 14.51 7.55 -7.72
CA LEU A 206 15.75 7.04 -7.12
C LEU A 206 16.22 5.72 -7.76
N SER A 207 15.28 4.86 -8.20
CA SER A 207 15.62 3.61 -8.88
C SER A 207 16.36 3.84 -10.20
N TYR A 208 16.04 4.94 -10.90
CA TYR A 208 16.68 5.30 -12.17
C TYR A 208 18.21 5.46 -12.02
N ILE A 209 18.67 6.10 -10.94
CA ILE A 209 20.11 6.29 -10.67
C ILE A 209 20.85 4.95 -10.57
N GLY A 210 20.25 3.97 -9.88
CA GLY A 210 20.84 2.64 -9.74
C GLY A 210 20.74 1.79 -11.01
N LEU A 211 19.74 2.04 -11.86
CA LEU A 211 19.56 1.38 -13.15
C LEU A 211 20.55 1.90 -14.20
N GLU A 212 20.72 3.22 -14.30
CA GLU A 212 21.62 3.88 -15.25
C GLU A 212 23.09 3.51 -15.00
N THR A 213 23.51 3.51 -13.73
CA THR A 213 24.87 3.12 -13.33
C THR A 213 25.13 1.60 -13.47
N GLY A 214 24.09 0.81 -13.75
CA GLY A 214 24.16 -0.65 -13.84
C GLY A 214 24.48 -1.35 -12.52
N GLN A 215 24.47 -0.61 -11.40
CA GLN A 215 24.78 -1.06 -10.05
C GLN A 215 23.50 -1.26 -9.24
N TYR A 216 22.75 -2.32 -9.55
CA TYR A 216 21.49 -2.63 -8.90
C TYR A 216 21.58 -2.83 -7.37
N ARG A 217 22.78 -3.09 -6.83
CA ARG A 217 23.00 -3.16 -5.36
C ARG A 217 22.71 -1.84 -4.66
N MET A 218 23.02 -0.70 -5.29
CA MET A 218 22.77 0.62 -4.70
C MET A 218 21.27 0.84 -4.44
N ILE A 219 20.40 0.25 -5.25
CA ILE A 219 18.94 0.34 -5.08
C ILE A 219 18.49 -0.32 -3.77
N TYR A 220 19.07 -1.49 -3.43
CA TYR A 220 18.79 -2.16 -2.15
C TYR A 220 19.36 -1.38 -0.96
N TRP A 221 20.50 -0.69 -1.13
CA TRP A 221 21.03 0.21 -0.11
C TRP A 221 20.14 1.44 0.12
N PHE A 222 19.49 1.98 -0.91
CA PHE A 222 18.47 3.02 -0.74
C PHE A 222 17.17 2.50 -0.13
N ALA A 223 16.80 1.25 -0.40
CA ALA A 223 15.62 0.62 0.20
C ALA A 223 15.83 0.23 1.67
N PHE A 224 17.07 -0.07 2.08
CA PHE A 224 17.41 -0.45 3.45
C PHE A 224 16.94 0.54 4.53
N PRO A 225 17.27 1.85 4.48
CA PRO A 225 16.80 2.80 5.48
C PRO A 225 15.27 2.95 5.48
N CYS A 226 14.62 2.81 4.31
CA CYS A 226 13.16 2.85 4.19
C CYS A 226 12.48 1.70 4.96
N ALA A 227 13.06 0.49 4.87
CA ALA A 227 12.58 -0.68 5.62
C ALA A 227 12.95 -0.62 7.11
N LEU A 228 14.18 -0.22 7.41
CA LEU A 228 14.70 -0.12 8.77
C LEU A 228 13.88 0.85 9.62
N GLN A 229 13.47 1.99 9.06
CA GLN A 229 12.67 2.95 9.83
C GLN A 229 11.34 2.34 10.31
N LEU A 230 10.76 1.38 9.57
CA LEU A 230 9.52 0.71 10.00
C LEU A 230 9.73 -0.18 11.23
N VAL A 231 10.93 -0.77 11.37
CA VAL A 231 11.32 -1.48 12.60
C VAL A 231 11.30 -0.51 13.78
N PHE A 232 11.84 0.68 13.60
CA PHE A 232 11.83 1.72 14.64
C PHE A 232 10.41 2.19 14.96
N THR A 233 9.57 2.52 13.97
CA THR A 233 8.23 3.04 14.25
C THR A 233 7.30 2.00 14.88
N SER A 234 7.46 0.71 14.52
CA SER A 234 6.75 -0.39 15.17
C SER A 234 7.28 -0.69 16.58
N ALA A 235 8.60 -0.74 16.76
CA ALA A 235 9.23 -1.06 18.04
C ALA A 235 9.09 0.05 19.08
N PHE A 236 9.14 1.32 18.71
CA PHE A 236 9.02 2.47 19.63
C PHE A 236 7.57 2.81 20.00
N GLY A 237 6.59 2.08 19.47
CA GLY A 237 5.19 2.24 19.85
C GLY A 237 4.56 3.49 19.26
N LEU A 238 5.06 3.94 18.10
CA LEU A 238 4.40 4.97 17.31
C LEU A 238 3.03 4.49 16.83
N LEU A 239 2.85 3.17 16.72
CA LEU A 239 1.56 2.54 16.50
C LEU A 239 0.70 2.64 17.78
N PRO A 240 -0.38 3.45 17.79
CA PRO A 240 -1.25 3.60 18.95
C PRO A 240 -2.14 2.36 19.09
N GLU A 241 -1.61 1.32 19.72
CA GLU A 241 -2.34 0.09 20.01
C GLU A 241 -2.54 -0.09 21.52
N LYS A 242 -3.80 -0.28 21.92
CA LYS A 242 -4.15 -0.62 23.31
C LYS A 242 -3.80 -2.10 23.56
N LYS A 243 -3.20 -2.38 24.72
CA LYS A 243 -2.94 -3.76 25.15
C LYS A 243 -4.26 -4.51 25.28
N VAL A 244 -4.25 -5.77 24.85
CA VAL A 244 -5.41 -6.66 24.95
C VAL A 244 -5.64 -7.03 26.43
N PRO A 245 -6.89 -6.99 26.94
CA PRO A 245 -7.21 -7.40 28.31
C PRO A 245 -6.83 -8.86 28.58
N SER A 246 -6.49 -9.18 29.84
CA SER A 246 -6.11 -10.54 30.28
C SER A 246 -7.19 -11.60 30.06
N ASP A 247 -8.46 -11.21 29.91
CA ASP A 247 -9.62 -12.11 29.71
C ASP A 247 -9.95 -12.34 28.22
N TYR A 248 -8.98 -12.11 27.33
CA TYR A 248 -9.21 -12.24 25.90
C TYR A 248 -9.15 -13.69 25.44
N SER A 249 -10.31 -14.27 25.14
CA SER A 249 -10.41 -15.56 24.45
C SER A 249 -10.45 -15.39 22.93
N ALA A 250 -9.37 -15.78 22.27
CA ALA A 250 -9.27 -15.85 20.81
C ALA A 250 -10.38 -16.73 20.20
N HIS A 251 -10.74 -17.81 20.90
CA HIS A 251 -11.74 -18.78 20.44
C HIS A 251 -13.16 -18.19 20.47
N ALA A 252 -13.48 -17.37 21.47
CA ALA A 252 -14.76 -16.67 21.55
C ALA A 252 -14.92 -15.63 20.42
N MET A 253 -13.86 -14.91 20.07
CA MET A 253 -13.88 -13.94 18.96
C MET A 253 -13.99 -14.63 17.59
N ALA A 254 -13.28 -15.74 17.40
CA ALA A 254 -13.38 -16.55 16.18
C ALA A 254 -14.80 -17.11 15.98
N LYS A 255 -15.42 -17.63 17.06
CA LYS A 255 -16.79 -18.14 17.03
C LYS A 255 -17.81 -17.03 16.74
N LYS A 256 -17.61 -15.83 17.31
CA LYS A 256 -18.51 -14.68 17.13
C LYS A 256 -18.53 -14.17 15.67
N HIS A 257 -17.41 -14.21 14.97
CA HIS A 257 -17.29 -13.66 13.63
C HIS A 257 -17.01 -14.72 12.55
N TRP A 258 -17.41 -15.97 12.79
CA TRP A 258 -17.07 -17.13 11.95
C TRP A 258 -17.29 -16.92 10.44
N ASN A 259 -18.35 -16.23 10.04
CA ASN A 259 -18.60 -15.91 8.62
C ASN A 259 -17.49 -15.07 7.98
N LYS A 260 -16.87 -14.15 8.74
CA LYS A 260 -15.74 -13.33 8.27
C LYS A 260 -14.46 -14.15 8.15
N PHE A 261 -14.25 -15.11 9.06
CA PHE A 261 -13.15 -16.06 9.00
C PHE A 261 -13.28 -16.97 7.77
N LEU A 262 -14.48 -17.53 7.56
CA LEU A 262 -14.78 -18.37 6.41
C LEU A 262 -14.55 -17.61 5.11
N LEU A 263 -15.02 -16.36 5.02
CA LEU A 263 -14.78 -15.50 3.87
C LEU A 263 -13.29 -15.29 3.60
N ALA A 264 -12.51 -14.91 4.62
CA ALA A 264 -11.07 -14.71 4.46
C ALA A 264 -10.35 -15.99 4.04
N PHE A 265 -10.79 -17.16 4.54
CA PHE A 265 -10.24 -18.45 4.16
C PHE A 265 -10.55 -18.81 2.71
N ILE A 266 -11.81 -18.62 2.26
CA ILE A 266 -12.21 -18.82 0.86
C ILE A 266 -11.40 -17.91 -0.06
N ILE A 267 -11.28 -16.62 0.26
CA ILE A 267 -10.50 -15.67 -0.53
C ILE A 267 -9.05 -16.15 -0.64
N THR A 268 -8.45 -16.59 0.48
CA THR A 268 -7.06 -17.08 0.49
C THR A 268 -6.91 -18.33 -0.38
N ILE A 269 -7.83 -19.31 -0.30
CA ILE A 269 -7.80 -20.50 -1.16
C ILE A 269 -7.93 -20.14 -2.64
N CYS A 270 -8.88 -19.26 -2.99
CA CYS A 270 -9.06 -18.78 -4.35
C CYS A 270 -7.79 -18.10 -4.87
N SER A 271 -7.16 -17.23 -4.06
CA SER A 271 -5.90 -16.57 -4.41
C SER A 271 -4.74 -17.56 -4.59
N LEU A 272 -4.66 -18.61 -3.77
CA LEU A 272 -3.69 -19.69 -3.95
C LEU A 272 -3.96 -20.50 -5.22
N GLY A 273 -5.23 -20.73 -5.57
CA GLY A 273 -5.63 -21.37 -6.82
C GLY A 273 -5.16 -20.60 -8.05
N VAL A 274 -5.26 -19.26 -8.02
CA VAL A 274 -4.76 -18.38 -9.10
C VAL A 274 -3.24 -18.51 -9.29
N ILE A 275 -2.47 -18.66 -8.20
CA ILE A 275 -1.02 -18.90 -8.29
C ILE A 275 -0.74 -20.30 -8.88
N ALA A 276 -1.44 -21.33 -8.40
CA ALA A 276 -1.24 -22.69 -8.87
C ALA A 276 -1.48 -22.79 -10.39
N ILE A 277 -2.53 -22.13 -10.89
CA ILE A 277 -2.84 -22.04 -12.33
C ILE A 277 -1.68 -21.41 -13.10
N GLN A 278 -1.10 -20.31 -12.61
CA GLN A 278 0.02 -19.63 -13.27
C GLN A 278 1.33 -20.44 -13.28
N LEU A 279 1.48 -21.41 -12.38
CA LEU A 279 2.66 -22.26 -12.31
C LEU A 279 2.55 -23.51 -13.20
N VAL A 280 1.34 -23.93 -13.56
CA VAL A 280 1.11 -25.10 -14.43
C VAL A 280 1.14 -24.67 -15.89
N SER A 281 2.25 -24.96 -16.57
CA SER A 281 2.45 -24.57 -17.99
C SER A 281 1.32 -25.06 -18.90
N GLY A 282 0.83 -26.28 -18.71
CA GLY A 282 -0.25 -26.84 -19.53
C GLY A 282 -1.59 -26.09 -19.43
N ILE A 283 -1.83 -25.32 -18.35
CA ILE A 283 -3.02 -24.48 -18.21
C ILE A 283 -2.77 -23.09 -18.80
N VAL A 284 -1.55 -22.55 -18.62
CA VAL A 284 -1.18 -21.23 -19.15
C VAL A 284 -1.14 -21.22 -20.68
N ASP A 285 -0.72 -22.33 -21.29
CA ASP A 285 -0.60 -22.44 -22.73
C ASP A 285 -1.97 -22.55 -23.44
N ASP A 286 -3.01 -23.01 -22.73
CA ASP A 286 -4.39 -23.04 -23.24
C ASP A 286 -5.20 -21.84 -22.73
N PHE A 287 -5.38 -20.85 -23.60
CA PHE A 287 -6.14 -19.63 -23.30
C PHE A 287 -7.55 -19.93 -22.78
N VAL A 288 -8.23 -20.94 -23.34
CA VAL A 288 -9.63 -21.24 -22.99
C VAL A 288 -9.72 -21.81 -21.58
N THR A 289 -8.90 -22.79 -21.22
CA THR A 289 -8.86 -23.34 -19.86
C THR A 289 -8.45 -22.27 -18.85
N CYS A 290 -7.42 -21.48 -19.14
CA CYS A 290 -6.99 -20.39 -18.27
C CYS A 290 -8.12 -19.37 -18.01
N PHE A 291 -8.80 -18.93 -19.08
CA PHE A 291 -9.92 -17.99 -18.97
C PHE A 291 -11.08 -18.56 -18.15
N LEU A 292 -11.49 -19.80 -18.42
CA LEU A 292 -12.57 -20.46 -17.69
C LEU A 292 -12.24 -20.64 -16.20
N CYS A 293 -11.01 -21.02 -15.85
CA CYS A 293 -10.57 -21.13 -14.47
C CYS A 293 -10.59 -19.76 -13.76
N CYS A 294 -10.12 -18.70 -14.41
CA CYS A 294 -10.12 -17.35 -13.85
C CYS A 294 -11.55 -16.82 -13.61
N VAL A 295 -12.44 -16.99 -14.58
CA VAL A 295 -13.86 -16.60 -14.46
C VAL A 295 -14.55 -17.41 -13.35
N SER A 296 -14.26 -18.70 -13.25
CA SER A 296 -14.81 -19.57 -12.20
C SER A 296 -14.39 -19.10 -10.80
N ILE A 297 -13.09 -18.79 -10.62
CA ILE A 297 -12.59 -18.28 -9.34
C ILE A 297 -13.21 -16.91 -9.01
N ALA A 298 -13.32 -16.02 -9.99
CA ALA A 298 -13.96 -14.72 -9.81
C ALA A 298 -15.43 -14.86 -9.39
N ALA A 299 -16.19 -15.77 -10.04
CA ALA A 299 -17.57 -16.05 -9.68
C ALA A 299 -17.69 -16.60 -8.25
N VAL A 300 -16.83 -17.55 -7.86
CA VAL A 300 -16.78 -18.09 -6.48
C VAL A 300 -16.51 -16.98 -5.47
N LEU A 301 -15.55 -16.09 -5.74
CA LEU A 301 -15.24 -14.96 -4.87
C LEU A 301 -16.44 -14.01 -4.72
N CYS A 302 -17.09 -13.63 -5.82
CA CYS A 302 -18.28 -12.78 -5.80
C CYS A 302 -19.42 -13.41 -4.98
N CYS A 303 -19.69 -14.70 -5.20
CA CYS A 303 -20.70 -15.44 -4.45
C CYS A 303 -20.37 -15.54 -2.95
N ALA A 304 -19.10 -15.82 -2.62
CA ALA A 304 -18.65 -15.92 -1.23
C ALA A 304 -18.77 -14.57 -0.50
N ILE A 305 -18.38 -13.47 -1.15
CA ILE A 305 -18.54 -12.12 -0.60
C ILE A 305 -20.04 -11.83 -0.39
N TYR A 306 -20.88 -12.08 -1.39
CA TYR A 306 -22.32 -11.83 -1.28
C TYR A 306 -22.98 -12.61 -0.13
N TRP A 307 -22.57 -13.87 0.09
CA TRP A 307 -23.16 -14.73 1.12
C TRP A 307 -22.62 -14.43 2.52
N CYS A 308 -21.32 -14.14 2.65
CA CYS A 308 -20.66 -14.01 3.95
C CYS A 308 -20.68 -12.58 4.51
N LEU A 309 -20.86 -11.55 3.66
CA LEU A 309 -20.99 -10.17 4.13
C LEU A 309 -22.39 -9.96 4.73
N GLU A 310 -22.46 -9.42 5.94
CA GLU A 310 -23.74 -9.13 6.58
C GLU A 310 -24.51 -8.09 5.74
N LYS A 311 -25.74 -8.43 5.34
CA LYS A 311 -26.64 -7.59 4.52
C LYS A 311 -27.03 -6.23 5.15
N LYS A 312 -26.52 -5.92 6.35
CA LYS A 312 -26.88 -4.74 7.14
C LYS A 312 -26.12 -3.45 6.78
N VAL A 313 -25.18 -3.48 5.83
CA VAL A 313 -24.40 -2.29 5.43
C VAL A 313 -25.05 -1.52 4.26
N ALA A 314 -26.23 -1.94 3.79
CA ALA A 314 -26.90 -1.38 2.61
C ALA A 314 -28.20 -0.60 2.93
N LEU A 315 -28.45 -0.20 4.18
CA LEU A 315 -29.59 0.65 4.57
C LEU A 315 -29.11 1.81 5.46
#